data_AF-A0A7K3RXP4-F1
#
_entry.id   AF-A0A7K3RXP4-F1
#
_cell.length_a   1.000
_cell.length_b   1.000
_cell.length_c   1.000
_cell.angle_alpha   90.00
_cell.angle_beta   90.00
_cell.angle_gamma   90.00
#
_symmetry.space_group_name_H-M   'P 1'
#
loop_
_entity.id
_entity.type
_entity.pdbx_description
1 polymer ?
#
loop_
_entity_poly.entity_id
_entity_poly.type
_entity_poly.pdbx_seq_one_letter_code
_entity_poly.pdbx_strand_id
1 'polypeptide(L)'
;GIDGITAAQPPTAAPPAAGVTPEEAASAAKRLLSAQNADMGSNAVAFDGSTTVNGRGLLLGNPHYPWQGGRRFWQSQQTIPGELNVSGASLLGATTISIGHNADVAWSHTVATGVTLNLHQLTLDPADPTVYLVDGKRERMTKRTVSVPVKSAADVTRTQWWTRYGPVTTSMGAALPLPWTATTAYALNDPNATNLRMADTGLGFSKARGTKDVERSLHRNQGMPWVNTIAADRAGHSFFAQSQVLPRITDELAERCSTPLGRATYPASGLAVLDGSRKDCALGSDRDAVQPGIFGPGRMPVLKNLPYVENSNDSAWLTNADRPLTGYERVFGTIATPRSLRTRGAIEDVASMADKGRLRVADLQRQQFANRAPAGDLVASEVAKWCAALPGGTAVGTGGTPVDVSDACTVLRRWDRSVDSDSRGALLFDRFWR
;
A
#
# COMPACT_ATOMS: atom_id res chain seq x y z
N GLY A 1 8.34 9.50 -9.94
CA GLY A 1 9.25 8.35 -9.86
C GLY A 1 10.14 8.33 -11.08
N ILE A 2 9.75 7.59 -12.13
CA ILE A 2 10.56 7.44 -13.36
C ILE A 2 10.81 8.77 -14.06
N ASP A 3 9.78 9.63 -14.19
CA ASP A 3 9.96 10.94 -14.82
C ASP A 3 10.95 11.81 -14.04
N GLY A 4 10.87 11.82 -12.70
CA GLY A 4 11.81 12.54 -11.84
C GLY A 4 13.25 12.05 -11.97
N ILE A 5 13.47 10.74 -12.14
CA ILE A 5 14.82 10.18 -12.34
C ILE A 5 15.35 10.52 -13.74
N THR A 6 14.52 10.37 -14.78
CA THR A 6 14.97 10.57 -16.17
C THR A 6 15.07 12.05 -16.55
N ALA A 7 14.37 12.94 -15.85
CA ALA A 7 14.48 14.39 -15.99
C ALA A 7 15.58 15.01 -15.10
N ALA A 8 16.12 14.26 -14.13
CA ALA A 8 17.16 14.77 -13.24
C ALA A 8 18.45 15.08 -14.00
N GLN A 9 18.75 16.37 -14.14
CA GLN A 9 20.01 16.86 -14.69
C GLN A 9 20.63 17.87 -13.73
N PRO A 10 21.97 17.94 -13.65
CA PRO A 10 22.63 19.02 -12.93
C PRO A 10 22.18 20.37 -13.50
N PRO A 11 21.98 21.38 -12.65
CA PRO A 11 21.52 22.68 -13.11
C PRO A 11 22.51 23.28 -14.12
N THR A 12 21.98 23.75 -15.25
CA THR A 12 22.64 24.78 -16.05
C THR A 12 22.39 26.14 -15.37
N ALA A 13 23.05 27.22 -15.80
CA ALA A 13 22.98 28.55 -15.15
C ALA A 13 21.57 29.20 -15.04
N ALA A 14 20.50 28.47 -15.32
CA ALA A 14 19.12 28.86 -15.08
C ALA A 14 18.79 28.93 -13.57
N PRO A 15 17.91 29.85 -13.16
CA PRO A 15 17.49 29.95 -11.77
C PRO A 15 16.78 28.65 -11.33
N PRO A 16 17.02 28.18 -10.09
CA PRO A 16 16.38 26.97 -9.59
C PRO A 16 14.86 27.15 -9.55
N ALA A 17 14.13 26.07 -9.86
CA ALA A 17 12.70 26.03 -9.62
C ALA A 17 12.42 26.32 -8.13
N ALA A 18 11.34 27.06 -7.85
CA ALA A 18 10.95 27.36 -6.48
C ALA A 18 10.81 26.07 -5.66
N GLY A 19 11.47 26.03 -4.50
CA GLY A 19 11.32 24.93 -3.56
C GLY A 19 9.89 24.87 -3.00
N VAL A 20 9.50 23.69 -2.54
CA VAL A 20 8.21 23.48 -1.86
C VAL A 20 8.36 23.84 -0.40
N THR A 21 7.36 24.50 0.18
CA THR A 21 7.32 24.66 1.65
C THR A 21 7.18 23.31 2.34
N PRO A 22 7.65 23.15 3.60
CA PRO A 22 7.46 21.91 4.34
C PRO A 22 5.99 21.47 4.43
N GLU A 23 5.03 22.40 4.63
CA GLU A 23 3.61 22.09 4.69
C GLU A 23 3.04 21.57 3.36
N GLU A 24 3.36 22.23 2.26
CA GLU A 24 2.95 21.80 0.91
C GLU A 24 3.53 20.41 0.60
N ALA A 25 4.78 20.16 0.98
CA ALA A 25 5.43 18.87 0.79
C ALA A 25 4.79 17.77 1.63
N ALA A 26 4.43 18.04 2.89
CA ALA A 26 3.71 17.10 3.75
C ALA A 26 2.35 16.75 3.15
N SER A 27 1.61 17.76 2.65
CA SER A 27 0.33 17.59 1.99
C SER A 27 0.45 16.78 0.69
N ALA A 28 1.47 17.07 -0.13
CA ALA A 28 1.78 16.32 -1.34
C ALA A 28 2.18 14.87 -1.07
N ALA A 29 3.07 14.62 -0.10
CA ALA A 29 3.50 13.29 0.28
C ALA A 29 2.33 12.47 0.84
N LYS A 30 1.46 13.09 1.65
CA LYS A 30 0.23 12.46 2.14
C LYS A 30 -0.68 12.07 0.97
N ARG A 31 -0.92 12.95 0.00
CA ARG A 31 -1.74 12.61 -1.19
C ARG A 31 -1.14 11.47 -2.00
N LEU A 32 0.17 11.48 -2.21
CA LEU A 32 0.90 10.50 -3.00
C LEU A 32 0.86 9.10 -2.39
N LEU A 33 0.92 9.00 -1.05
CA LEU A 33 1.03 7.74 -0.31
C LEU A 33 -0.26 7.36 0.43
N SER A 34 -1.35 8.10 0.23
CA SER A 34 -2.63 7.83 0.88
C SER A 34 -3.28 6.59 0.29
N ALA A 35 -3.51 5.57 1.13
CA ALA A 35 -4.33 4.42 0.78
C ALA A 35 -5.80 4.81 0.48
N GLN A 36 -6.29 5.94 1.03
CA GLN A 36 -7.65 6.42 0.78
C GLN A 36 -7.83 7.02 -0.62
N ASN A 37 -6.74 7.41 -1.28
CA ASN A 37 -6.76 7.98 -2.63
C ASN A 37 -6.40 6.95 -3.70
N ALA A 38 -6.22 5.68 -3.34
CA ALA A 38 -5.84 4.64 -4.28
C ALA A 38 -7.04 4.23 -5.14
N ASP A 39 -6.88 4.24 -6.46
CA ASP A 39 -7.89 3.72 -7.42
C ASP A 39 -8.05 2.19 -7.35
N MET A 40 -7.21 1.52 -6.55
CA MET A 40 -7.18 0.07 -6.37
C MET A 40 -7.34 -0.28 -4.88
N GLY A 41 -7.99 -1.40 -4.61
CA GLY A 41 -8.21 -1.93 -3.27
C GLY A 41 -8.00 -3.45 -3.23
N SER A 42 -8.15 -4.06 -2.07
CA SER A 42 -8.18 -5.51 -1.87
C SER A 42 -8.76 -5.77 -0.49
N ASN A 43 -9.53 -6.84 -0.37
CA ASN A 43 -9.97 -7.37 0.91
C ASN A 43 -9.40 -8.78 1.06
N ALA A 44 -8.94 -9.14 2.27
CA ALA A 44 -8.62 -10.51 2.60
C ALA A 44 -8.98 -10.77 4.06
N VAL A 45 -9.59 -11.93 4.32
CA VAL A 45 -10.06 -12.31 5.65
C VAL A 45 -9.69 -13.76 5.91
N ALA A 46 -9.10 -14.05 7.07
CA ALA A 46 -8.90 -15.40 7.57
C ALA A 46 -9.60 -15.56 8.92
N PHE A 47 -10.44 -16.58 9.01
CA PHE A 47 -11.11 -17.03 10.23
C PHE A 47 -10.41 -18.26 10.78
N ASP A 48 -10.27 -18.34 12.11
CA ASP A 48 -9.73 -19.52 12.77
C ASP A 48 -10.78 -20.64 12.91
N GLY A 49 -10.32 -21.83 13.30
CA GLY A 49 -11.18 -23.01 13.43
C GLY A 49 -12.24 -22.90 14.53
N SER A 50 -12.11 -22.00 15.50
CA SER A 50 -13.11 -21.81 16.56
C SER A 50 -14.39 -21.16 16.03
N THR A 51 -14.28 -20.42 14.93
CA THR A 51 -15.41 -19.72 14.30
C THR A 51 -16.07 -20.53 13.17
N THR A 52 -15.52 -21.67 12.75
CA THR A 52 -16.00 -22.42 11.57
C THR A 52 -16.71 -23.73 11.95
N VAL A 53 -17.62 -24.21 11.09
CA VAL A 53 -18.38 -25.45 11.38
C VAL A 53 -17.53 -26.72 11.46
N ASN A 54 -16.35 -26.74 10.83
CA ASN A 54 -15.53 -27.92 10.63
C ASN A 54 -14.19 -27.86 11.38
N GLY A 55 -13.97 -26.83 12.20
CA GLY A 55 -12.74 -26.65 12.95
C GLY A 55 -11.51 -26.26 12.12
N ARG A 56 -11.67 -26.04 10.80
CA ARG A 56 -10.57 -25.64 9.90
C ARG A 56 -10.56 -24.13 9.70
N GLY A 57 -9.40 -23.60 9.32
CA GLY A 57 -9.29 -22.21 8.93
C GLY A 57 -10.08 -21.94 7.65
N LEU A 58 -10.60 -20.73 7.52
CA LEU A 58 -11.43 -20.32 6.39
C LEU A 58 -10.94 -18.98 5.86
N LEU A 59 -10.63 -18.91 4.55
CA LEU A 59 -10.05 -17.74 3.91
C LEU A 59 -10.98 -17.18 2.82
N LEU A 60 -11.17 -15.86 2.82
CA LEU A 60 -11.64 -15.07 1.68
C LEU A 60 -10.48 -14.26 1.10
N GLY A 61 -10.17 -14.45 -0.17
CA GLY A 61 -9.24 -13.61 -0.94
C GLY A 61 -9.98 -12.82 -2.01
N ASN A 62 -9.95 -11.49 -1.94
CA ASN A 62 -10.66 -10.60 -2.86
C ASN A 62 -9.77 -9.42 -3.31
N PRO A 63 -8.77 -9.66 -4.18
CA PRO A 63 -7.93 -8.59 -4.71
C PRO A 63 -8.70 -7.72 -5.72
N HIS A 64 -8.72 -6.40 -5.56
CA HIS A 64 -9.25 -5.48 -6.58
C HIS A 64 -8.10 -4.99 -7.45
N TYR A 65 -7.92 -5.69 -8.57
CA TYR A 65 -6.81 -5.52 -9.50
C TYR A 65 -7.29 -5.15 -10.91
N PRO A 66 -6.42 -4.57 -11.77
CA PRO A 66 -6.80 -4.19 -13.13
C PRO A 66 -7.35 -5.37 -13.92
N TRP A 67 -8.45 -5.15 -14.63
CA TRP A 67 -9.09 -6.18 -15.46
C TRP A 67 -8.34 -6.46 -16.77
N GLN A 68 -7.43 -5.57 -17.16
CA GLN A 68 -6.71 -5.59 -18.43
C GLN A 68 -5.20 -5.37 -18.21
N GLY A 69 -4.41 -5.80 -19.19
CA GLY A 69 -2.95 -5.63 -19.21
C GLY A 69 -2.18 -6.64 -18.34
N GLY A 70 -0.85 -6.47 -18.27
CA GLY A 70 0.06 -7.42 -17.60
C GLY A 70 -0.16 -7.59 -16.10
N ARG A 71 -0.91 -6.69 -15.46
CA ARG A 71 -1.26 -6.75 -14.02
C ARG A 71 -2.56 -7.53 -13.76
N ARG A 72 -3.23 -8.09 -14.76
CA ARG A 72 -4.41 -8.93 -14.57
C ARG A 72 -4.00 -10.30 -13.99
N PHE A 73 -4.82 -10.85 -13.11
CA PHE A 73 -4.69 -12.23 -12.62
C PHE A 73 -5.06 -13.27 -13.68
N TRP A 74 -4.32 -14.38 -13.69
CA TRP A 74 -4.59 -15.60 -14.45
C TRP A 74 -4.69 -16.79 -13.50
N GLN A 75 -5.81 -17.52 -13.56
CA GLN A 75 -6.03 -18.69 -12.72
C GLN A 75 -5.33 -19.92 -13.32
N SER A 76 -4.61 -20.67 -12.48
CA SER A 76 -3.98 -21.92 -12.89
C SER A 76 -3.78 -22.85 -11.69
N GLN A 77 -3.59 -24.13 -12.00
CA GLN A 77 -3.09 -25.13 -11.05
C GLN A 77 -1.75 -25.65 -11.55
N GLN A 78 -0.76 -25.68 -10.67
CA GLN A 78 0.57 -26.22 -10.96
C GLN A 78 0.72 -27.55 -10.20
N THR A 79 0.90 -28.64 -10.95
CA THR A 79 1.12 -29.97 -10.39
C THR A 79 2.46 -30.52 -10.88
N ILE A 80 3.37 -30.77 -9.95
CA ILE A 80 4.63 -31.48 -10.16
C ILE A 80 4.57 -32.74 -9.28
N PRO A 81 4.47 -33.94 -9.86
CA PRO A 81 4.31 -35.18 -9.10
C PRO A 81 5.33 -35.33 -7.96
N GLY A 82 4.85 -35.61 -6.74
CA GLY A 82 5.67 -35.76 -5.55
C GLY A 82 6.20 -34.46 -4.93
N GLU A 83 6.06 -33.32 -5.61
CA GLU A 83 6.75 -32.07 -5.24
C GLU A 83 5.84 -30.88 -5.00
N LEU A 84 4.81 -30.70 -5.83
CA LEU A 84 3.97 -29.51 -5.80
C LEU A 84 2.56 -29.82 -6.30
N ASN A 85 1.56 -29.33 -5.57
CA ASN A 85 0.18 -29.28 -6.05
C ASN A 85 -0.49 -28.04 -5.44
N VAL A 86 -0.59 -26.99 -6.24
CA VAL A 86 -1.05 -25.67 -5.80
C VAL A 86 -1.97 -25.08 -6.85
N SER A 87 -3.07 -24.47 -6.41
CA SER A 87 -4.04 -23.81 -7.29
C SER A 87 -4.29 -22.38 -6.83
N GLY A 88 -4.53 -21.49 -7.77
CA GLY A 88 -4.82 -20.10 -7.46
C GLY A 88 -4.66 -19.21 -8.68
N ALA A 89 -4.27 -17.98 -8.45
CA ALA A 89 -4.03 -17.00 -9.50
C ALA A 89 -2.67 -16.32 -9.36
N SER A 90 -2.12 -15.96 -10.51
CA SER A 90 -0.84 -15.24 -10.64
C SER A 90 -0.98 -14.04 -11.55
N LEU A 91 -0.14 -13.02 -11.36
CA LEU A 91 0.04 -11.98 -12.37
C LEU A 91 0.63 -12.61 -13.64
N LEU A 92 0.30 -12.06 -14.81
CA LEU A 92 0.85 -12.55 -16.07
C LEU A 92 2.39 -12.46 -16.05
N GLY A 93 3.05 -13.58 -16.36
CA GLY A 93 4.51 -13.72 -16.34
C GLY A 93 5.11 -14.16 -15.00
N ALA A 94 4.33 -14.22 -13.91
CA ALA A 94 4.80 -14.76 -12.65
C ALA A 94 4.87 -16.30 -12.70
N THR A 95 5.94 -16.86 -12.14
CA THR A 95 6.20 -18.32 -12.16
C THR A 95 5.52 -19.06 -11.01
N THR A 96 5.20 -18.38 -9.90
CA THR A 96 4.54 -18.95 -8.72
C THR A 96 3.10 -18.49 -8.59
N ILE A 97 2.26 -19.29 -7.91
CA ILE A 97 0.91 -18.87 -7.50
C ILE A 97 1.02 -17.69 -6.53
N SER A 98 0.42 -16.56 -6.87
CA SER A 98 0.48 -15.33 -6.06
C SER A 98 -0.54 -15.35 -4.93
N ILE A 99 -1.80 -15.71 -5.24
CA ILE A 99 -2.90 -15.87 -4.27
C ILE A 99 -3.53 -17.23 -4.55
N GLY A 100 -3.75 -18.06 -3.54
CA GLY A 100 -4.23 -19.41 -3.79
C GLY A 100 -4.26 -20.31 -2.57
N HIS A 101 -4.22 -21.60 -2.83
CA HIS A 101 -4.21 -22.63 -1.81
C HIS A 101 -3.53 -23.91 -2.32
N ASN A 102 -3.08 -24.73 -1.37
CA ASN A 102 -2.72 -26.12 -1.59
C ASN A 102 -3.60 -27.02 -0.69
N ALA A 103 -3.16 -28.25 -0.40
CA ALA A 103 -3.93 -29.18 0.43
C ALA A 103 -3.97 -28.78 1.92
N ASP A 104 -3.04 -27.95 2.38
CA ASP A 104 -2.83 -27.66 3.80
C ASP A 104 -3.16 -26.21 4.17
N VAL A 105 -2.92 -25.24 3.29
CA VAL A 105 -3.03 -23.81 3.57
C VAL A 105 -3.57 -23.03 2.37
N ALA A 106 -4.32 -21.97 2.67
CA ALA A 106 -4.73 -20.94 1.72
C ALA A 106 -4.15 -19.59 2.13
N TRP A 107 -3.79 -18.75 1.15
CA TRP A 107 -3.33 -17.39 1.40
C TRP A 107 -3.83 -16.40 0.35
N SER A 108 -3.92 -15.14 0.77
CA SER A 108 -4.22 -14.00 -0.07
C SER A 108 -3.39 -12.78 0.34
N HIS A 109 -3.45 -11.74 -0.48
CA HIS A 109 -2.71 -10.52 -0.30
C HIS A 109 -3.61 -9.30 -0.40
N THR A 110 -3.21 -8.23 0.30
CA THR A 110 -3.72 -6.88 0.12
C THR A 110 -2.53 -5.93 0.00
N VAL A 111 -2.68 -4.84 -0.76
CA VAL A 111 -1.66 -3.77 -0.77
C VAL A 111 -1.50 -3.25 0.66
N ALA A 112 -0.26 -3.18 1.13
CA ALA A 112 0.07 -2.69 2.47
C ALA A 112 0.44 -1.20 2.45
N THR A 113 0.26 -0.55 3.61
CA THR A 113 0.47 0.91 3.75
C THR A 113 1.92 1.32 3.93
N GLY A 114 2.85 0.37 4.07
CA GLY A 114 4.22 0.72 4.40
C GLY A 114 4.91 1.42 3.24
N VAL A 115 5.72 2.44 3.54
CA VAL A 115 6.40 3.24 2.53
C VAL A 115 7.67 2.53 2.07
N THR A 116 7.63 1.94 0.87
CA THR A 116 8.69 1.08 0.33
C THR A 116 9.93 1.83 -0.17
N LEU A 117 10.07 3.11 0.17
CA LEU A 117 11.15 3.95 -0.30
C LEU A 117 11.47 5.07 0.70
N ASN A 118 12.65 5.65 0.58
CA ASN A 118 13.01 6.89 1.25
C ASN A 118 13.88 7.77 0.34
N LEU A 119 14.05 9.02 0.72
CA LEU A 119 14.94 9.97 0.06
C LEU A 119 16.15 10.25 0.95
N HIS A 120 17.29 10.51 0.32
CA HIS A 120 18.44 11.19 0.94
C HIS A 120 18.62 12.54 0.25
N GLN A 121 18.58 13.62 1.01
CA GLN A 121 18.95 14.95 0.54
C GLN A 121 20.48 15.05 0.54
N LEU A 122 21.06 15.36 -0.61
CA LEU A 122 22.49 15.44 -0.83
C LEU A 122 22.95 16.88 -0.68
N THR A 123 24.05 17.10 0.05
CA THR A 123 24.81 18.36 0.00
C THR A 123 25.82 18.25 -1.14
N LEU A 124 25.67 19.10 -2.15
CA LEU A 124 26.53 19.10 -3.33
C LEU A 124 27.76 19.98 -3.14
N ASP A 125 28.84 19.65 -3.84
CA ASP A 125 29.98 20.54 -3.99
C ASP A 125 29.58 21.78 -4.82
N PRO A 126 29.72 23.01 -4.30
CA PRO A 126 29.37 24.21 -5.04
C PRO A 126 30.14 24.39 -6.36
N ALA A 127 31.32 23.77 -6.50
CA ALA A 127 32.12 23.83 -7.71
C ALA A 127 31.74 22.76 -8.76
N ASP A 128 31.04 21.69 -8.37
CA ASP A 128 30.64 20.59 -9.24
C ASP A 128 29.35 19.94 -8.71
N PRO A 129 28.17 20.30 -9.26
CA PRO A 129 26.88 19.79 -8.77
C PRO A 129 26.68 18.28 -9.04
N THR A 130 27.65 17.59 -9.64
CA THR A 130 27.70 16.13 -9.81
C THR A 130 28.60 15.43 -8.77
N VAL A 131 29.11 16.19 -7.79
CA VAL A 131 29.80 15.70 -6.60
C VAL A 131 28.95 16.02 -5.38
N TYR A 132 28.75 15.05 -4.51
CA TYR A 132 28.12 15.25 -3.20
C TYR A 132 29.11 14.97 -2.07
N LEU A 133 28.82 15.48 -0.89
CA LEU A 133 29.66 15.33 0.28
C LEU A 133 29.06 14.30 1.23
N VAL A 134 29.91 13.45 1.81
CA VAL A 134 29.55 12.50 2.88
C VAL A 134 30.63 12.56 3.96
N ASP A 135 30.29 13.05 5.16
CA ASP A 135 31.21 13.43 6.23
C ASP A 135 32.36 14.32 5.71
N GLY A 136 32.02 15.30 4.85
CA GLY A 136 32.99 16.19 4.20
C GLY A 136 33.81 15.56 3.07
N LYS A 137 33.72 14.24 2.85
CA LYS A 137 34.41 13.56 1.73
C LYS A 137 33.60 13.71 0.44
N ARG A 138 34.29 14.10 -0.62
CA ARG A 138 33.72 14.24 -1.97
C ARG A 138 33.45 12.87 -2.58
N GLU A 139 32.22 12.62 -3.00
CA GLU A 139 31.79 11.44 -3.73
C GLU A 139 31.19 11.85 -5.07
N ARG A 140 31.70 11.29 -6.17
CA ARG A 140 31.23 11.58 -7.53
C ARG A 140 30.03 10.71 -7.88
N MET A 141 28.98 11.33 -8.42
CA MET A 141 27.86 10.59 -8.98
C MET A 141 28.29 9.76 -10.20
N THR A 142 27.72 8.58 -10.34
CA THR A 142 27.91 7.72 -11.51
C THR A 142 26.93 8.11 -12.61
N LYS A 143 27.44 8.45 -13.79
CA LYS A 143 26.64 8.75 -14.98
C LYS A 143 26.24 7.45 -15.69
N ARG A 144 24.95 7.28 -16.02
CA ARG A 144 24.44 6.18 -16.85
C ARG A 144 23.64 6.74 -18.02
N THR A 145 24.08 6.47 -19.24
CA THR A 145 23.40 6.92 -20.45
C THR A 145 22.63 5.76 -21.07
N VAL A 146 21.36 6.00 -21.40
CA VAL A 146 20.48 5.02 -22.03
C VAL A 146 19.94 5.62 -23.33
N SER A 147 20.11 4.90 -24.44
CA SER A 147 19.50 5.24 -25.73
C SER A 147 18.31 4.30 -25.98
N VAL A 148 17.17 4.87 -26.34
CA VAL A 148 15.96 4.12 -26.68
C VAL A 148 15.63 4.38 -28.14
N PRO A 149 15.60 3.34 -29.00
CA PRO A 149 15.19 3.50 -30.38
C PRO A 149 13.71 3.85 -30.46
N VAL A 150 13.36 4.84 -31.30
CA VAL A 150 11.97 5.28 -31.49
C VAL A 150 11.56 4.98 -32.93
N LYS A 151 10.46 4.24 -33.10
CA LYS A 151 9.96 3.88 -34.42
C LYS A 151 9.69 5.15 -35.25
N SER A 152 10.33 5.22 -36.41
CA SER A 152 10.21 6.34 -37.37
C SER A 152 10.67 7.71 -36.82
N ALA A 153 11.49 7.74 -35.78
CA ALA A 153 12.11 8.96 -35.27
C ALA A 153 13.57 8.69 -34.86
N ALA A 154 14.29 9.74 -34.48
CA ALA A 154 15.63 9.59 -33.92
C ALA A 154 15.58 8.92 -32.55
N ASP A 155 16.63 8.16 -32.22
CA ASP A 155 16.84 7.59 -30.90
C ASP A 155 16.77 8.67 -29.81
N VAL A 156 16.07 8.36 -28.72
CA VAL A 156 16.01 9.23 -27.55
C VAL A 156 17.07 8.77 -26.55
N THR A 157 18.10 9.59 -26.38
CA THR A 157 19.14 9.37 -25.36
C THR A 157 18.85 10.17 -24.10
N ARG A 158 18.84 9.52 -22.94
CA ARG A 158 18.74 10.18 -21.62
C ARG A 158 19.91 9.79 -20.73
N THR A 159 20.38 10.75 -19.95
CA THR A 159 21.39 10.54 -18.91
C THR A 159 20.72 10.45 -17.54
N GLN A 160 21.06 9.43 -16.77
CA GLN A 160 20.68 9.25 -15.37
C GLN A 160 21.91 9.37 -14.49
N TRP A 161 21.71 9.86 -13.26
CA TRP A 161 22.77 10.06 -12.28
C TRP A 161 22.52 9.20 -11.06
N TRP A 162 23.54 8.48 -10.60
CA TRP A 162 23.44 7.53 -9.51
C TRP A 162 24.41 7.90 -8.39
N THR A 163 23.93 7.79 -7.16
CA THR A 163 24.71 7.99 -5.93
C THR A 163 24.85 6.65 -5.21
N ARG A 164 25.57 6.64 -4.08
CA ARG A 164 25.59 5.47 -3.19
C ARG A 164 24.21 5.09 -2.64
N TYR A 165 23.26 6.02 -2.61
CA TYR A 165 21.91 5.82 -2.06
C TYR A 165 20.89 5.39 -3.12
N GLY A 166 21.21 5.51 -4.40
CA GLY A 166 20.31 5.25 -5.52
C GLY A 166 20.30 6.36 -6.57
N PRO A 167 19.36 6.32 -7.54
CA PRO A 167 19.27 7.33 -8.58
C PRO A 167 18.88 8.70 -8.03
N VAL A 168 19.43 9.76 -8.63
CA VAL A 168 19.00 11.13 -8.37
C VAL A 168 17.62 11.33 -8.98
N THR A 169 16.73 12.02 -8.25
CA THR A 169 15.37 12.33 -8.71
C THR A 169 15.05 13.81 -8.47
N THR A 170 14.35 14.42 -9.42
CA THR A 170 13.84 15.80 -9.29
C THR A 170 12.37 15.89 -8.89
N SER A 171 11.68 14.74 -8.75
CA SER A 171 10.29 14.72 -8.29
C SER A 171 9.83 13.34 -7.79
N MET A 172 8.81 13.37 -6.92
CA MET A 172 8.03 12.21 -6.50
C MET A 172 6.59 12.37 -6.99
N GLY A 173 6.37 11.91 -8.22
CA GLY A 173 5.09 12.14 -8.93
C GLY A 173 4.94 13.60 -9.31
N ALA A 174 3.74 14.01 -9.73
CA ALA A 174 3.46 15.41 -10.04
C ALA A 174 3.37 16.30 -8.79
N ALA A 175 3.17 15.69 -7.61
CA ALA A 175 2.79 16.42 -6.39
C ALA A 175 3.98 16.93 -5.56
N LEU A 176 5.14 16.27 -5.61
CA LEU A 176 6.29 16.61 -4.75
C LEU A 176 7.54 16.88 -5.59
N PRO A 177 7.83 18.14 -5.96
CA PRO A 177 9.08 18.49 -6.64
C PRO A 177 10.26 18.48 -5.65
N LEU A 178 11.42 18.07 -6.17
CA LEU A 178 12.67 17.83 -5.46
C LEU A 178 13.83 18.44 -6.26
N PRO A 179 13.88 19.77 -6.43
CA PRO A 179 14.76 20.40 -7.42
C PRO A 179 16.23 20.06 -7.19
N TRP A 180 16.95 19.79 -8.29
CA TRP A 180 18.41 19.72 -8.30
C TRP A 180 18.95 21.15 -8.47
N THR A 181 19.51 21.69 -7.40
CA THR A 181 20.11 23.03 -7.35
C THR A 181 21.64 22.95 -7.38
N ALA A 182 22.34 24.08 -7.36
CA ALA A 182 23.81 24.07 -7.30
C ALA A 182 24.36 23.41 -6.01
N THR A 183 23.56 23.34 -4.95
CA THR A 183 24.00 22.90 -3.62
C THR A 183 23.19 21.72 -3.07
N THR A 184 22.10 21.32 -3.73
CA THR A 184 21.21 20.26 -3.23
C THR A 184 20.68 19.38 -4.37
N ALA A 185 20.64 18.07 -4.12
CA ALA A 185 19.92 17.10 -4.93
C ALA A 185 19.27 16.05 -4.02
N TYR A 186 18.44 15.17 -4.58
CA TYR A 186 17.77 14.11 -3.82
C TYR A 186 18.02 12.75 -4.47
N ALA A 187 18.45 11.77 -3.68
CA ALA A 187 18.60 10.39 -4.13
C ALA A 187 17.46 9.53 -3.59
N LEU A 188 16.87 8.70 -4.45
CA LEU A 188 15.80 7.76 -4.09
C LEU A 188 16.37 6.39 -3.76
N ASN A 189 16.03 5.86 -2.60
CA ASN A 189 16.30 4.49 -2.21
C ASN A 189 14.99 3.70 -2.20
N ASP A 190 14.93 2.62 -2.99
CA ASP A 190 13.86 1.62 -2.94
C ASP A 190 14.53 0.23 -2.87
N PRO A 191 14.48 -0.46 -1.71
CA PRO A 191 15.08 -1.78 -1.57
C PRO A 191 14.44 -2.85 -2.47
N ASN A 192 13.25 -2.62 -3.02
CA ASN A 192 12.63 -3.53 -3.98
C ASN A 192 13.24 -3.46 -5.37
N ALA A 193 14.00 -2.42 -5.71
CA ALA A 193 14.71 -2.33 -6.99
C ALA A 193 15.72 -3.48 -7.21
N THR A 194 16.13 -4.15 -6.13
CA THR A 194 17.03 -5.32 -6.15
C THR A 194 16.39 -6.58 -5.53
N ASN A 195 15.11 -6.52 -5.16
CA ASN A 195 14.41 -7.65 -4.55
C ASN A 195 13.90 -8.62 -5.63
N LEU A 196 14.61 -9.73 -5.81
CA LEU A 196 14.23 -10.82 -6.70
C LEU A 196 13.61 -12.03 -5.97
N ARG A 197 13.38 -11.91 -4.65
CA ARG A 197 13.05 -13.03 -3.74
C ARG A 197 11.54 -13.31 -3.61
N MET A 198 10.71 -12.58 -4.37
CA MET A 198 9.26 -12.83 -4.40
C MET A 198 8.96 -14.27 -4.84
N ALA A 199 9.68 -14.76 -5.85
CA ALA A 199 9.50 -16.13 -6.35
C ALA A 199 9.84 -17.17 -5.28
N ASP A 200 10.94 -17.01 -4.54
CA ASP A 200 11.30 -17.91 -3.43
C ASP A 200 10.24 -17.91 -2.33
N THR A 201 9.70 -16.72 -2.02
CA THR A 201 8.65 -16.57 -1.01
C THR A 201 7.36 -17.25 -1.45
N GLY A 202 6.93 -17.04 -2.69
CA GLY A 202 5.74 -17.64 -3.28
C GLY A 202 5.85 -19.16 -3.46
N LEU A 203 7.03 -19.67 -3.80
CA LEU A 203 7.31 -21.11 -3.82
C LEU A 203 7.22 -21.71 -2.41
N GLY A 204 7.75 -20.99 -1.40
CA GLY A 204 7.60 -21.39 0.00
C GLY A 204 6.14 -21.48 0.45
N PHE A 205 5.27 -20.57 0.01
CA PHE A 205 3.82 -20.68 0.26
C PHE A 205 3.21 -21.86 -0.48
N SER A 206 3.59 -22.06 -1.74
CA SER A 206 3.08 -23.15 -2.57
C SER A 206 3.39 -24.53 -1.98
N LYS A 207 4.51 -24.67 -1.26
CA LYS A 207 4.93 -25.89 -0.55
C LYS A 207 4.57 -25.93 0.94
N ALA A 208 3.94 -24.89 1.48
CA ALA A 208 3.67 -24.76 2.91
C ALA A 208 2.65 -25.79 3.41
N ARG A 209 2.86 -26.31 4.62
CA ARG A 209 1.95 -27.25 5.30
C ARG A 209 1.08 -26.61 6.38
N GLY A 210 1.06 -25.28 6.43
CA GLY A 210 0.28 -24.50 7.39
C GLY A 210 0.78 -23.04 7.50
N THR A 211 0.09 -22.24 8.31
CA THR A 211 0.40 -20.82 8.53
C THR A 211 1.80 -20.58 9.09
N LYS A 212 2.32 -21.50 9.92
CA LYS A 212 3.71 -21.44 10.42
C LYS A 212 4.73 -21.54 9.28
N ASP A 213 4.43 -22.27 8.22
CA ASP A 213 5.34 -22.43 7.06
C ASP A 213 5.31 -21.18 6.18
N VAL A 214 4.13 -20.56 6.05
CA VAL A 214 3.95 -19.25 5.41
C VAL A 214 4.81 -18.20 6.13
N GLU A 215 4.72 -18.12 7.46
CA GLU A 215 5.56 -17.22 8.25
C GLU A 215 7.06 -17.49 8.05
N ARG A 216 7.48 -18.77 8.10
CA ARG A 216 8.90 -19.11 7.87
C ARG A 216 9.37 -18.69 6.48
N SER A 217 8.53 -18.82 5.45
CA SER A 217 8.86 -18.37 4.10
C SER A 217 9.02 -16.84 4.04
N LEU A 218 8.11 -16.10 4.68
CA LEU A 218 8.20 -14.64 4.81
C LEU A 218 9.50 -14.21 5.50
N HIS A 219 9.83 -14.83 6.64
CA HIS A 219 11.03 -14.50 7.41
C HIS A 219 12.31 -14.84 6.66
N ARG A 220 12.38 -16.03 6.06
CA ARG A 220 13.59 -16.52 5.41
C ARG A 220 13.94 -15.72 4.15
N ASN A 221 12.94 -15.35 3.38
CA ASN A 221 13.16 -14.79 2.05
C ASN A 221 13.00 -13.27 2.01
N GLN A 222 12.15 -12.70 2.86
CA GLN A 222 11.77 -11.28 2.84
C GLN A 222 11.57 -10.79 1.39
N GLY A 223 10.70 -11.48 0.66
CA GLY A 223 10.52 -11.28 -0.77
C GLY A 223 9.24 -10.54 -1.15
N MET A 224 8.29 -10.36 -0.23
CA MET A 224 7.05 -9.62 -0.52
C MET A 224 7.35 -8.12 -0.67
N PRO A 225 7.06 -7.48 -1.81
CA PRO A 225 7.53 -6.12 -2.03
C PRO A 225 6.63 -5.03 -1.45
N TRP A 226 5.30 -5.21 -1.48
CA TRP A 226 4.34 -4.15 -1.15
C TRP A 226 2.98 -4.69 -0.65
N VAL A 227 2.94 -5.93 -0.17
CA VAL A 227 1.69 -6.59 0.25
C VAL A 227 1.71 -7.09 1.69
N ASN A 228 0.55 -7.03 2.34
CA ASN A 228 0.22 -7.88 3.47
C ASN A 228 0.01 -9.33 3.02
N THR A 229 0.19 -10.28 3.93
CA THR A 229 -0.15 -11.70 3.72
C THR A 229 -1.19 -12.12 4.74
N ILE A 230 -2.31 -12.67 4.27
CA ILE A 230 -3.38 -13.22 5.09
C ILE A 230 -3.47 -14.70 4.74
N ALA A 231 -3.52 -15.58 5.74
CA ALA A 231 -3.58 -17.02 5.51
C ALA A 231 -4.45 -17.74 6.53
N ALA A 232 -5.00 -18.88 6.11
CA ALA A 232 -5.71 -19.81 6.96
C ALA A 232 -5.30 -21.24 6.61
N ASP A 233 -5.23 -22.14 7.60
CA ASP A 233 -4.81 -23.52 7.36
C ASP A 233 -5.80 -24.59 7.84
N ARG A 234 -5.61 -25.82 7.37
CA ARG A 234 -6.48 -26.96 7.68
C ARG A 234 -6.51 -27.32 9.17
N ALA A 235 -5.58 -26.83 9.98
CA ALA A 235 -5.52 -27.08 11.41
C ALA A 235 -6.29 -26.02 12.22
N GLY A 236 -6.92 -25.06 11.55
CA GLY A 236 -7.74 -24.05 12.23
C GLY A 236 -7.00 -22.78 12.57
N HIS A 237 -5.83 -22.51 12.02
CA HIS A 237 -5.11 -21.26 12.33
C HIS A 237 -5.48 -20.14 11.35
N SER A 238 -5.58 -18.93 11.88
CA SER A 238 -5.62 -17.67 11.13
C SER A 238 -4.27 -16.95 11.24
N PHE A 239 -3.89 -16.20 10.21
CA PHE A 239 -2.60 -15.53 10.14
C PHE A 239 -2.67 -14.23 9.34
N PHE A 240 -2.05 -13.18 9.88
CA PHE A 240 -1.77 -11.93 9.19
C PHE A 240 -0.31 -11.54 9.41
N ALA A 241 0.34 -11.04 8.35
CA ALA A 241 1.63 -10.37 8.46
C ALA A 241 1.74 -9.20 7.46
N GLN A 242 2.14 -8.03 7.97
CA GLN A 242 2.64 -6.94 7.14
C GLN A 242 4.15 -7.12 6.93
N SER A 243 4.50 -8.11 6.12
CA SER A 243 5.89 -8.57 5.92
C SER A 243 6.48 -8.11 4.59
N GLN A 244 6.28 -6.85 4.22
CA GLN A 244 6.83 -6.31 2.98
C GLN A 244 8.26 -5.79 3.15
N VAL A 245 9.04 -5.76 2.08
CA VAL A 245 10.40 -5.19 2.07
C VAL A 245 10.31 -3.67 2.19
N LEU A 246 10.68 -3.17 3.37
CA LEU A 246 10.72 -1.76 3.70
C LEU A 246 12.15 -1.30 3.97
N PRO A 247 12.52 -0.07 3.57
CA PRO A 247 13.76 0.54 4.04
C PRO A 247 13.71 0.64 5.57
N ARG A 248 14.85 0.44 6.24
CA ARG A 248 14.97 0.43 7.71
C ARG A 248 14.89 1.83 8.32
N ILE A 249 13.75 2.50 8.14
CA ILE A 249 13.46 3.84 8.66
C ILE A 249 12.75 3.69 10.02
N THR A 250 13.53 3.61 11.10
CA THR A 250 12.97 3.70 12.46
C THR A 250 12.56 5.15 12.76
N ASP A 251 11.59 5.32 13.66
CA ASP A 251 11.15 6.63 14.13
C ASP A 251 12.34 7.40 14.73
N GLU A 252 13.23 6.72 15.46
CA GLU A 252 14.48 7.27 15.99
C GLU A 252 15.45 7.75 14.90
N LEU A 253 15.60 7.01 13.80
CA LEU A 253 16.43 7.44 12.67
C LEU A 253 15.80 8.68 12.02
N ALA A 254 14.48 8.66 11.81
CA ALA A 254 13.77 9.78 11.23
C ALA A 254 13.88 11.04 12.12
N GLU A 255 13.79 10.91 13.43
CA GLU A 255 13.95 12.02 14.39
C GLU A 255 15.33 12.68 14.30
N ARG A 256 16.40 11.86 14.31
CA ARG A 256 17.78 12.38 14.29
C ARG A 256 18.23 12.91 12.94
N CYS A 257 17.77 12.29 11.85
CA CYS A 257 18.37 12.46 10.53
C CYS A 257 17.47 13.13 9.49
N SER A 258 16.20 13.42 9.82
CA SER A 258 15.33 14.13 8.87
C SER A 258 15.83 15.53 8.59
N THR A 259 15.88 15.88 7.30
CA THR A 259 16.02 17.28 6.88
C THR A 259 14.73 18.06 7.18
N PRO A 260 14.66 19.40 6.99
CA PRO A 260 13.42 20.14 7.17
C PRO A 260 12.24 19.54 6.37
N LEU A 261 12.50 19.04 5.17
CA LEU A 261 11.51 18.34 4.34
C LEU A 261 11.08 17.01 4.97
N GLY A 262 12.03 16.24 5.50
CA GLY A 262 11.78 14.97 6.18
C GLY A 262 10.93 15.14 7.44
N ARG A 263 11.20 16.20 8.23
CA ARG A 263 10.45 16.52 9.45
C ARG A 263 8.97 16.78 9.19
N ALA A 264 8.63 17.28 8.00
CA ALA A 264 7.24 17.50 7.60
C ALA A 264 6.61 16.27 6.94
N THR A 265 7.35 15.58 6.07
CA THR A 265 6.82 14.46 5.28
C THR A 265 6.69 13.16 6.07
N TYR A 266 7.62 12.85 6.98
CA TYR A 266 7.61 11.57 7.70
C TYR A 266 6.40 11.40 8.62
N PRO A 267 6.03 12.36 9.50
CA PRO A 267 4.83 12.22 10.31
C PRO A 267 3.56 12.14 9.45
N ALA A 268 3.50 12.93 8.37
CA ALA A 268 2.34 13.04 7.51
C ALA A 268 2.08 11.79 6.66
N SER A 269 3.11 11.14 6.12
CA SER A 269 2.95 10.03 5.17
C SER A 269 3.82 8.80 5.45
N GLY A 270 4.84 8.90 6.30
CA GLY A 270 5.88 7.88 6.48
C GLY A 270 7.04 8.00 5.48
N LEU A 271 7.01 8.99 4.57
CA LEU A 271 8.11 9.27 3.66
C LEU A 271 9.24 9.98 4.42
N ALA A 272 10.39 9.33 4.58
CA ALA A 272 11.57 9.96 5.15
C ALA A 272 12.41 10.66 4.09
N VAL A 273 12.91 11.85 4.44
CA VAL A 273 13.95 12.57 3.71
C VAL A 273 15.12 12.79 4.67
N LEU A 274 16.12 11.92 4.56
CA LEU A 274 17.27 11.88 5.47
C LEU A 274 18.41 12.76 4.96
N ASP A 275 19.25 13.25 5.88
CA ASP A 275 20.51 13.94 5.54
C ASP A 275 21.52 12.96 4.94
N GLY A 276 21.68 13.01 3.62
CA GLY A 276 22.62 12.18 2.87
C GLY A 276 24.09 12.61 3.02
N SER A 277 24.36 13.74 3.68
CA SER A 277 25.73 14.20 3.93
C SER A 277 26.39 13.55 5.14
N ARG A 278 25.63 12.76 5.90
CA ARG A 278 26.04 12.16 7.16
C ARG A 278 25.99 10.63 7.09
N LYS A 279 27.11 9.94 7.33
CA LYS A 279 27.10 8.45 7.29
C LYS A 279 26.29 7.83 8.41
N ASP A 280 26.18 8.47 9.55
CA ASP A 280 25.36 8.00 10.67
C ASP A 280 23.84 8.14 10.40
N CYS A 281 23.48 8.75 9.27
CA CYS A 281 22.12 8.79 8.73
C CYS A 281 21.85 7.75 7.62
N ALA A 282 22.83 6.89 7.30
CA ALA A 282 22.62 5.76 6.40
C ALA A 282 21.70 4.71 7.04
N LEU A 283 21.03 3.92 6.20
CA LEU A 283 20.17 2.84 6.68
C LEU A 283 21.03 1.74 7.30
N GLY A 284 20.84 1.49 8.60
CA GLY A 284 21.49 0.40 9.32
C GLY A 284 21.03 -0.99 8.87
N SER A 285 21.37 -2.02 9.63
CA SER A 285 20.93 -3.40 9.37
C SER A 285 20.38 -4.00 10.65
N ASP A 286 19.20 -4.61 10.58
CA ASP A 286 18.76 -5.52 11.63
C ASP A 286 19.52 -6.86 11.52
N ARG A 287 19.70 -7.55 12.65
CA ARG A 287 20.47 -8.81 12.71
C ARG A 287 19.81 -9.94 11.91
N ASP A 288 18.49 -9.90 11.82
CA ASP A 288 17.66 -10.89 11.14
C ASP A 288 17.21 -10.43 9.74
N ALA A 289 17.73 -9.30 9.23
CA ALA A 289 17.48 -8.87 7.86
C ALA A 289 18.35 -9.65 6.85
N VAL A 290 17.75 -10.08 5.74
CA VAL A 290 18.45 -10.80 4.65
C VAL A 290 19.40 -9.91 3.85
N GLN A 291 19.25 -8.58 3.96
CA GLN A 291 20.16 -7.61 3.37
C GLN A 291 20.24 -6.35 4.25
N PRO A 292 21.36 -5.60 4.24
CA PRO A 292 21.44 -4.32 4.91
C PRO A 292 20.41 -3.32 4.39
N GLY A 293 20.00 -2.38 5.25
CA GLY A 293 19.13 -1.27 4.87
C GLY A 293 17.64 -1.58 4.84
N ILE A 294 17.21 -2.80 5.19
CA ILE A 294 15.80 -3.17 5.35
C ILE A 294 15.49 -3.60 6.78
N PHE A 295 14.21 -3.55 7.16
CA PHE A 295 13.75 -4.12 8.43
C PHE A 295 13.93 -5.64 8.46
N GLY A 296 14.34 -6.17 9.61
CA GLY A 296 14.34 -7.60 9.88
C GLY A 296 12.93 -8.13 10.19
N PRO A 297 12.66 -9.43 10.00
CA PRO A 297 11.35 -10.03 10.26
C PRO A 297 10.81 -9.82 11.67
N GLY A 298 11.69 -9.75 12.69
CA GLY A 298 11.30 -9.50 14.08
C GLY A 298 10.68 -8.12 14.35
N ARG A 299 10.70 -7.21 13.37
CA ARG A 299 10.07 -5.88 13.44
C ARG A 299 8.73 -5.81 12.72
N MET A 300 8.32 -6.86 12.01
CA MET A 300 7.12 -6.85 11.17
C MET A 300 5.85 -7.01 12.04
N PRO A 301 4.77 -6.25 11.76
CA PRO A 301 3.48 -6.46 12.41
C PRO A 301 2.88 -7.81 12.03
N VAL A 302 2.55 -8.65 13.02
CA VAL A 302 2.03 -10.01 12.83
C VAL A 302 0.93 -10.32 13.86
N LEU A 303 -0.16 -10.94 13.42
CA LEU A 303 -1.19 -11.54 14.28
C LEU A 303 -1.45 -12.99 13.86
N LYS A 304 -1.72 -13.84 14.83
CA LYS A 304 -1.91 -15.29 14.63
C LYS A 304 -2.99 -15.81 15.55
N ASN A 305 -3.74 -16.81 15.08
CA ASN A 305 -4.66 -17.60 15.90
C ASN A 305 -5.68 -16.73 16.66
N LEU A 306 -6.21 -15.73 15.98
CA LEU A 306 -7.35 -14.94 16.46
C LEU A 306 -8.62 -15.41 15.72
N PRO A 307 -9.82 -15.22 16.31
CA PRO A 307 -11.09 -15.62 15.70
C PRO A 307 -11.23 -15.15 14.25
N TYR A 308 -10.72 -13.94 13.97
CA TYR A 308 -10.52 -13.43 12.63
C TYR A 308 -9.24 -12.57 12.55
N VAL A 309 -8.70 -12.48 11.34
CA VAL A 309 -7.82 -11.40 10.90
C VAL A 309 -8.33 -10.90 9.55
N GLU A 310 -8.43 -9.58 9.40
CA GLU A 310 -8.84 -8.96 8.14
C GLU A 310 -7.86 -7.89 7.71
N ASN A 311 -7.80 -7.61 6.41
CA ASN A 311 -7.25 -6.36 5.96
C ASN A 311 -7.98 -5.83 4.74
N SER A 312 -8.19 -4.52 4.75
CA SER A 312 -8.83 -3.75 3.69
C SER A 312 -7.98 -2.53 3.30
N ASN A 313 -6.67 -2.75 3.10
CA ASN A 313 -5.61 -1.78 2.72
C ASN A 313 -5.32 -0.61 3.67
N ASP A 314 -6.06 -0.47 4.77
CA ASP A 314 -5.56 0.32 5.90
C ASP A 314 -4.38 -0.41 6.58
N SER A 315 -3.66 0.30 7.45
CA SER A 315 -2.50 -0.25 8.16
C SER A 315 -2.85 -1.45 9.04
N ALA A 316 -1.83 -2.19 9.47
CA ALA A 316 -1.96 -3.35 10.36
C ALA A 316 -2.68 -3.07 11.70
N TRP A 317 -2.89 -1.80 12.07
CA TRP A 317 -3.48 -1.40 13.35
C TRP A 317 -4.75 -2.17 13.71
N LEU A 318 -5.72 -2.24 12.79
CA LEU A 318 -7.03 -2.86 13.05
C LEU A 318 -7.24 -4.15 12.26
N THR A 319 -6.17 -4.91 12.02
CA THR A 319 -6.30 -6.27 11.47
C THR A 319 -7.26 -7.14 12.28
N ASN A 320 -7.32 -6.91 13.59
CA ASN A 320 -8.37 -7.39 14.48
C ASN A 320 -8.71 -6.25 15.45
N ALA A 321 -9.99 -5.93 15.61
CA ALA A 321 -10.43 -4.77 16.39
C ALA A 321 -10.28 -4.97 17.91
N ASP A 322 -10.37 -6.22 18.39
CA ASP A 322 -10.22 -6.57 19.80
C ASP A 322 -8.75 -6.72 20.22
N ARG A 323 -7.85 -6.87 19.24
CA ARG A 323 -6.40 -6.98 19.42
C ARG A 323 -5.64 -6.03 18.48
N PRO A 324 -5.74 -4.70 18.66
CA PRO A 324 -5.06 -3.76 17.79
C PRO A 324 -3.54 -3.91 17.83
N LEU A 325 -2.89 -3.93 16.67
CA LEU A 325 -1.43 -3.91 16.57
C LEU A 325 -0.90 -2.49 16.76
N THR A 326 0.04 -2.32 17.68
CA THR A 326 0.72 -1.05 17.97
C THR A 326 2.22 -1.27 18.16
N GLY A 327 2.99 -0.18 18.26
CA GLY A 327 4.44 -0.24 18.52
C GLY A 327 5.32 -0.52 17.30
N TYR A 328 4.74 -0.60 16.10
CA TYR A 328 5.50 -0.60 14.85
C TYR A 328 5.83 0.83 14.41
N GLU A 329 6.93 0.98 13.68
CA GLU A 329 7.43 2.27 13.19
C GLU A 329 6.45 2.96 12.23
N ARG A 330 6.45 4.30 12.18
CA ARG A 330 5.54 5.08 11.34
C ARG A 330 5.61 4.70 9.85
N VAL A 331 6.77 4.23 9.38
CA VAL A 331 6.98 3.77 8.00
C VAL A 331 6.09 2.58 7.61
N PHE A 332 5.62 1.76 8.56
CA PHE A 332 4.68 0.66 8.26
C PHE A 332 3.26 1.18 8.03
N GLY A 333 2.86 2.26 8.70
CA GLY A 333 1.54 2.83 8.56
C GLY A 333 1.13 3.68 9.76
N THR A 334 -0.09 4.20 9.72
CA THR A 334 -0.64 5.00 10.82
C THR A 334 -1.27 4.12 11.90
N ILE A 335 -1.36 4.64 13.12
CA ILE A 335 -2.17 4.09 14.22
C ILE A 335 -3.09 5.21 14.71
N ALA A 336 -4.22 4.88 15.33
CA ALA A 336 -5.14 5.86 15.92
C ALA A 336 -5.60 6.96 14.95
N THR A 337 -5.81 6.64 13.66
CA THR A 337 -6.38 7.56 12.68
C THR A 337 -7.63 6.97 12.02
N PRO A 338 -8.57 7.81 11.54
CA PRO A 338 -9.77 7.33 10.87
C PRO A 338 -9.45 6.33 9.75
N ARG A 339 -10.18 5.21 9.75
CA ARG A 339 -10.08 4.19 8.71
C ARG A 339 -10.97 4.51 7.52
N SER A 340 -10.61 3.98 6.36
CA SER A 340 -11.49 4.03 5.19
C SER A 340 -12.85 3.38 5.48
N LEU A 341 -13.88 3.80 4.77
CA LEU A 341 -15.22 3.22 4.90
C LEU A 341 -15.24 1.72 4.58
N ARG A 342 -14.38 1.27 3.66
CA ARG A 342 -14.20 -0.14 3.32
C ARG A 342 -13.65 -0.94 4.49
N THR A 343 -12.59 -0.46 5.15
CA THR A 343 -12.06 -1.10 6.37
C THR A 343 -13.07 -1.11 7.50
N ARG A 344 -13.77 0.01 7.74
CA ARG A 344 -14.80 0.09 8.79
C ARG A 344 -15.90 -0.96 8.56
N GLY A 345 -16.45 -1.01 7.36
CA GLY A 345 -17.49 -1.99 7.01
C GLY A 345 -16.97 -3.43 7.08
N ALA A 346 -15.75 -3.68 6.59
CA ALA A 346 -15.14 -5.01 6.65
C ALA A 346 -14.97 -5.50 8.10
N ILE A 347 -14.44 -4.65 9.00
CA ILE A 347 -14.30 -4.99 10.42
C ILE A 347 -15.64 -5.32 11.06
N GLU A 348 -16.66 -4.49 10.84
CA GLU A 348 -18.02 -4.69 11.37
C GLU A 348 -18.59 -6.05 10.92
N ASP A 349 -18.52 -6.34 9.62
CA ASP A 349 -19.07 -7.58 9.06
C ASP A 349 -18.29 -8.80 9.53
N VAL A 350 -16.96 -8.73 9.48
CA VAL A 350 -16.08 -9.86 9.83
C VAL A 350 -16.15 -10.17 11.32
N ALA A 351 -16.15 -9.17 12.20
CA ALA A 351 -16.28 -9.38 13.65
C ALA A 351 -17.64 -10.01 13.98
N SER A 352 -18.72 -9.48 13.41
CA SER A 352 -20.08 -10.05 13.57
C SER A 352 -20.16 -11.51 13.10
N MET A 353 -19.50 -11.84 11.98
CA MET A 353 -19.40 -13.22 11.49
C MET A 353 -18.61 -14.11 12.44
N ALA A 354 -17.49 -13.63 12.99
CA ALA A 354 -16.69 -14.38 13.95
C ALA A 354 -17.50 -14.68 15.23
N ASP A 355 -18.22 -13.69 15.76
CA ASP A 355 -19.06 -13.82 16.96
C ASP A 355 -20.22 -14.80 16.77
N LYS A 356 -20.86 -14.78 15.60
CA LYS A 356 -21.91 -15.75 15.24
C LYS A 356 -21.35 -17.18 15.22
N GLY A 357 -20.10 -17.34 14.81
CA GLY A 357 -19.43 -18.62 14.65
C GLY A 357 -20.12 -19.53 13.66
N ARG A 358 -19.72 -20.82 13.66
CA ARG A 358 -20.25 -21.86 12.78
C ARG A 358 -20.27 -21.43 11.31
N LEU A 359 -19.22 -20.72 10.88
CA LEU A 359 -19.07 -20.21 9.52
C LEU A 359 -18.81 -21.34 8.53
N ARG A 360 -19.37 -21.17 7.33
CA ARG A 360 -19.16 -22.00 6.14
C ARG A 360 -18.65 -21.13 5.00
N VAL A 361 -18.12 -21.76 3.96
CA VAL A 361 -17.76 -21.09 2.69
C VAL A 361 -18.94 -20.26 2.15
N ALA A 362 -20.17 -20.77 2.26
CA ALA A 362 -21.36 -20.08 1.80
C ALA A 362 -21.65 -18.76 2.58
N ASP A 363 -21.22 -18.64 3.84
CA ASP A 363 -21.34 -17.38 4.60
C ASP A 363 -20.40 -16.31 4.03
N LEU A 364 -19.15 -16.67 3.73
CA LEU A 364 -18.18 -15.76 3.08
C LEU A 364 -18.64 -15.36 1.68
N GLN A 365 -19.20 -16.28 0.89
CA GLN A 365 -19.75 -15.97 -0.42
C GLN A 365 -20.90 -14.97 -0.33
N ARG A 366 -21.83 -15.16 0.62
CA ARG A 366 -22.91 -14.20 0.87
C ARG A 366 -22.36 -12.83 1.25
N GLN A 367 -21.38 -12.77 2.15
CA GLN A 367 -20.77 -11.50 2.56
C GLN A 367 -20.06 -10.81 1.38
N GLN A 368 -19.31 -11.55 0.58
CA GLN A 368 -18.58 -11.02 -0.59
C GLN A 368 -19.51 -10.38 -1.62
N PHE A 369 -20.72 -10.91 -1.78
CA PHE A 369 -21.72 -10.42 -2.74
C PHE A 369 -22.87 -9.64 -2.09
N ALA A 370 -22.73 -9.25 -0.81
CA ALA A 370 -23.76 -8.47 -0.13
C ALA A 370 -23.89 -7.04 -0.67
N ASN A 371 -22.86 -6.54 -1.38
CA ASN A 371 -22.84 -5.21 -2.01
C ASN A 371 -23.28 -4.06 -1.08
N ARG A 372 -23.07 -4.21 0.23
CA ARG A 372 -23.39 -3.19 1.23
C ARG A 372 -22.54 -1.94 1.00
N ALA A 373 -23.14 -0.77 1.21
CA ALA A 373 -22.45 0.52 1.17
C ALA A 373 -22.34 1.11 2.59
N PRO A 374 -21.20 0.91 3.31
CA PRO A 374 -21.04 1.39 4.69
C PRO A 374 -21.26 2.90 4.88
N ALA A 375 -20.94 3.72 3.86
CA ALA A 375 -21.26 5.15 3.89
C ALA A 375 -22.78 5.41 3.92
N GLY A 376 -23.53 4.60 3.17
CA GLY A 376 -24.98 4.65 3.12
C GLY A 376 -25.60 4.33 4.48
N ASP A 377 -25.11 3.29 5.14
CA ASP A 377 -25.54 2.89 6.49
C ASP A 377 -25.34 4.02 7.51
N LEU A 378 -24.23 4.77 7.38
CA LEU A 378 -23.88 5.83 8.34
C LEU A 378 -24.70 7.11 8.18
N VAL A 379 -24.93 7.56 6.95
CA VAL A 379 -25.40 8.94 6.73
C VAL A 379 -26.66 9.06 5.88
N ALA A 380 -27.02 8.06 5.07
CA ALA A 380 -27.96 8.32 3.99
C ALA A 380 -29.41 8.55 4.49
N SER A 381 -29.74 8.08 5.69
CA SER A 381 -31.03 8.37 6.35
C SER A 381 -31.11 9.84 6.80
N GLU A 382 -30.05 10.37 7.39
CA GLU A 382 -30.00 11.80 7.78
C GLU A 382 -29.88 12.71 6.55
N VAL A 383 -29.11 12.32 5.54
CA VAL A 383 -29.06 13.04 4.25
C VAL A 383 -30.45 13.14 3.62
N ALA A 384 -31.20 12.04 3.58
CA ALA A 384 -32.55 12.05 3.03
C ALA A 384 -33.51 12.93 3.84
N LYS A 385 -33.36 12.96 5.16
CA LYS A 385 -34.13 13.84 6.06
C LYS A 385 -33.81 15.32 5.84
N TRP A 386 -32.53 15.68 5.73
CA TRP A 386 -32.12 17.06 5.45
C TRP A 386 -32.55 17.49 4.05
N CYS A 387 -32.43 16.61 3.07
CA CYS A 387 -32.90 16.83 1.71
C CYS A 387 -34.41 17.14 1.69
N ALA A 388 -35.23 16.33 2.38
CA ALA A 388 -36.68 16.55 2.45
C ALA A 388 -37.09 17.83 3.23
N ALA A 389 -36.19 18.39 4.03
CA ALA A 389 -36.41 19.62 4.79
C ALA A 389 -36.01 20.89 4.03
N LEU A 390 -35.49 20.76 2.80
CA LEU A 390 -35.08 21.92 2.00
C LEU A 390 -36.30 22.80 1.65
N PRO A 391 -36.21 24.13 1.83
CA PRO A 391 -37.29 25.05 1.50
C PRO A 391 -37.73 24.93 0.04
N GLY A 392 -39.04 24.75 -0.17
CA GLY A 392 -39.61 24.58 -1.51
C GLY A 392 -39.14 23.32 -2.26
N GLY A 393 -38.49 22.36 -1.58
CA GLY A 393 -37.95 21.16 -2.22
C GLY A 393 -36.75 21.44 -3.13
N THR A 394 -36.10 22.61 -2.99
CA THR A 394 -35.02 23.05 -3.89
C THR A 394 -33.67 23.10 -3.19
N ALA A 395 -32.62 22.72 -3.91
CA ALA A 395 -31.21 22.92 -3.52
C ALA A 395 -30.57 23.97 -4.42
N VAL A 396 -29.71 24.82 -3.86
CA VAL A 396 -28.95 25.82 -4.60
C VAL A 396 -27.48 25.40 -4.62
N GLY A 397 -26.96 25.07 -5.80
CA GLY A 397 -25.55 24.73 -6.00
C GLY A 397 -24.65 25.97 -6.10
N THR A 398 -23.36 25.74 -6.38
CA THR A 398 -22.35 26.80 -6.56
C THR A 398 -22.68 27.81 -7.68
N GLY A 399 -23.48 27.40 -8.67
CA GLY A 399 -23.96 28.28 -9.74
C GLY A 399 -25.15 29.18 -9.37
N GLY A 400 -25.67 29.10 -8.14
CA GLY A 400 -26.76 29.96 -7.66
C GLY A 400 -28.16 29.66 -8.22
N THR A 401 -28.29 28.73 -9.18
CA THR A 401 -29.58 28.31 -9.73
C THR A 401 -30.25 27.29 -8.79
N PRO A 402 -31.49 27.54 -8.34
CA PRO A 402 -32.29 26.55 -7.61
C PRO A 402 -32.63 25.34 -8.49
N VAL A 403 -32.46 24.14 -7.94
CA VAL A 403 -32.80 22.87 -8.58
C VAL A 403 -33.78 22.13 -7.69
N ASP A 404 -34.90 21.65 -8.25
CA ASP A 404 -35.82 20.76 -7.53
C ASP A 404 -35.14 19.42 -7.25
N VAL A 405 -35.09 19.05 -5.97
CA VAL A 405 -34.46 17.81 -5.48
C VAL A 405 -35.46 16.87 -4.82
N SER A 406 -36.76 17.16 -4.87
CA SER A 406 -37.82 16.41 -4.18
C SER A 406 -37.80 14.91 -4.53
N ASP A 407 -37.61 14.59 -5.80
CA ASP A 407 -37.48 13.21 -6.28
C ASP A 407 -36.19 12.56 -5.79
N ALA A 408 -35.06 13.29 -5.84
CA ALA A 408 -33.78 12.82 -5.35
C ALA A 408 -33.83 12.47 -3.86
N CYS A 409 -34.48 13.31 -3.04
CA CYS A 409 -34.69 13.04 -1.62
C CYS A 409 -35.51 11.75 -1.39
N THR A 410 -36.55 11.55 -2.19
CA THR A 410 -37.39 10.33 -2.11
C THR A 410 -36.61 9.10 -2.51
N VAL A 411 -35.79 9.18 -3.56
CA VAL A 411 -34.91 8.09 -4.01
C VAL A 411 -33.89 7.74 -2.93
N LEU A 412 -33.18 8.73 -2.37
CA LEU A 412 -32.20 8.50 -1.29
C LEU A 412 -32.82 7.91 -0.03
N ARG A 413 -34.07 8.31 0.30
CA ARG A 413 -34.81 7.73 1.44
C ARG A 413 -35.17 6.26 1.22
N ARG A 414 -35.49 5.87 -0.01
CA ARG A 414 -35.92 4.51 -0.37
C ARG A 414 -34.76 3.57 -0.73
N TRP A 415 -33.55 4.11 -0.90
CA TRP A 415 -32.38 3.32 -1.22
C TRP A 415 -32.09 2.28 -0.12
N ASP A 416 -31.91 1.03 -0.54
CA ASP A 416 -31.65 -0.17 0.27
C ASP A 416 -30.24 -0.23 0.90
N ARG A 417 -29.42 0.80 0.69
CA ARG A 417 -28.02 0.89 1.14
C ARG A 417 -27.09 -0.15 0.51
N SER A 418 -27.50 -0.74 -0.60
CA SER A 418 -26.72 -1.71 -1.36
C SER A 418 -26.38 -1.18 -2.76
N VAL A 419 -25.42 -1.79 -3.44
CA VAL A 419 -25.01 -1.43 -4.80
C VAL A 419 -25.26 -2.56 -5.79
N ASP A 420 -26.37 -3.28 -5.61
CA ASP A 420 -26.83 -4.32 -6.53
C ASP A 420 -27.32 -3.73 -7.85
N SER A 421 -27.47 -4.58 -8.87
CA SER A 421 -27.95 -4.18 -10.20
C SER A 421 -29.36 -3.57 -10.19
N ASP A 422 -30.16 -3.88 -9.17
CA ASP A 422 -31.52 -3.39 -8.95
C ASP A 422 -31.64 -2.36 -7.82
N SER A 423 -30.54 -2.03 -7.11
CA SER A 423 -30.53 -1.02 -6.06
C SER A 423 -30.82 0.38 -6.62
N ARG A 424 -31.96 0.95 -6.21
CA ARG A 424 -32.41 2.28 -6.65
C ARG A 424 -31.90 3.36 -5.68
N GLY A 425 -31.04 4.24 -6.18
CA GLY A 425 -30.48 5.37 -5.43
C GLY A 425 -29.00 5.25 -5.08
N ALA A 426 -28.40 4.08 -5.29
CA ALA A 426 -26.96 3.84 -5.09
C ALA A 426 -26.07 4.83 -5.85
N LEU A 427 -26.31 4.98 -7.17
CA LEU A 427 -25.53 5.90 -8.01
C LEU A 427 -25.73 7.37 -7.59
N LEU A 428 -26.96 7.75 -7.21
CA LEU A 428 -27.26 9.10 -6.72
C LEU A 428 -26.48 9.39 -5.43
N PHE A 429 -26.46 8.44 -4.50
CA PHE A 429 -25.69 8.58 -3.27
C PHE A 429 -24.18 8.62 -3.53
N ASP A 430 -23.63 7.77 -4.41
CA ASP A 430 -22.21 7.82 -4.80
C ASP A 430 -21.82 9.20 -5.36
N ARG A 431 -22.67 9.80 -6.20
CA ARG A 431 -22.44 11.14 -6.75
C ARG A 431 -22.57 12.27 -5.72
N PHE A 432 -23.39 12.09 -4.70
CA PHE A 432 -23.50 13.03 -3.58
C PHE A 432 -22.31 12.94 -2.61
N TRP A 433 -21.79 11.72 -2.40
CA TRP A 433 -20.79 11.45 -1.37
C TRP A 433 -19.35 11.80 -1.77
N ARG A 434 -19.04 11.72 -3.08
CA ARG A 434 -17.74 12.12 -3.64
C ARG A 434 -17.60 13.64 -3.69
#